data_AF-A0A2A5CCC6-F1
#
_entry.id   AF-A0A2A5CCC6-F1
#
_cell.length_a   1.000
_cell.length_b   1.000
_cell.length_c   1.000
_cell.angle_alpha   90.00
_cell.angle_beta   90.00
_cell.angle_gamma   90.00
#
_symmetry.space_group_name_H-M   'P 1'
#
loop_
_entity.id
_entity.type
_entity.pdbx_description
1 polymer ?
#
loop_
_entity_poly.entity_id
_entity_poly.type
_entity_poly.pdbx_seq_one_letter_code
_entity_poly.pdbx_strand_id
1 'polypeptide(L)'
;MNFNDFIELLVVASVAIGFLTTYLMLNKIWSRKSDENVANSVSVFASLLGIASTLPFLIKYGLLDGEYKGAAKAVVSIFSSALFLLIGSGYWVRNKSKRESLWSKFKKAIKLEGHEAGDLVKALLLPAGADKMLIILRQLALIDNRIDEREFEFIDTFAKFWNIPFDRDSLEGELAASSVESGYIELRFSVADYLNIEPPVEQSSHLRDVLNALAASDKEVSDEESFILKEINSMLDAYASNELSQDQFEVAIAPQDSDQEDLLKKLLPELIASEINGGKGYVVGTYFSYDFAQMVSKKYRSLNLFTAIDTLHAESAE
;
A
#
# COMPACT_ATOMS: atom_id res chain seq x y z
N MET A 1 52.78 11.46 -3.39
CA MET A 1 51.39 11.71 -3.82
C MET A 1 50.55 11.63 -2.57
N ASN A 2 49.95 12.75 -2.15
CA ASN A 2 49.20 12.81 -0.90
C ASN A 2 47.77 12.26 -1.13
N PHE A 3 47.06 11.93 -0.05
CA PHE A 3 45.70 11.39 -0.12
C PHE A 3 44.75 12.28 -0.93
N ASN A 4 44.86 13.60 -0.78
CA ASN A 4 44.04 14.56 -1.55
C ASN A 4 44.33 14.50 -3.05
N ASP A 5 45.61 14.38 -3.47
CA ASP A 5 45.98 14.26 -4.88
C ASP A 5 45.46 12.94 -5.47
N PHE A 6 45.41 11.87 -4.66
CA PHE A 6 44.84 10.59 -5.06
C PHE A 6 43.32 10.65 -5.24
N ILE A 7 42.61 11.27 -4.31
CA ILE A 7 41.16 11.50 -4.44
C ILE A 7 40.86 12.39 -5.65
N GLU A 8 41.64 13.44 -5.88
CA GLU A 8 41.44 14.31 -7.05
C GLU A 8 41.67 13.55 -8.36
N LEU A 9 42.70 12.70 -8.43
CA LEU A 9 42.92 11.81 -9.59
C LEU A 9 41.73 10.87 -9.81
N LEU A 10 41.18 10.26 -8.76
CA LEU A 10 40.01 9.40 -8.85
C LEU A 10 38.76 10.16 -9.33
N VAL A 11 38.56 11.38 -8.85
CA VAL A 11 37.46 12.24 -9.31
C VAL A 11 37.60 12.54 -10.80
N VAL A 12 38.79 12.94 -11.26
CA VAL A 12 39.07 13.19 -12.69
C VAL A 12 38.87 11.93 -13.53
N ALA A 13 39.36 10.78 -13.07
CA ALA A 13 39.17 9.50 -13.75
C ALA A 13 37.69 9.11 -13.84
N SER A 14 36.91 9.30 -12.76
CA SER A 14 35.48 9.01 -12.75
C SER A 14 34.69 9.87 -13.75
N VAL A 15 35.08 11.14 -13.90
CA VAL A 15 34.49 12.05 -14.88
C VAL A 15 34.81 11.57 -16.29
N ALA A 16 36.08 11.25 -16.58
CA ALA A 16 36.50 10.73 -17.88
C ALA A 16 35.80 9.41 -18.25
N ILE A 17 35.67 8.48 -17.30
CA ILE A 17 34.93 7.23 -17.48
C ILE A 17 33.44 7.54 -17.74
N GLY A 18 32.84 8.46 -17.00
CA GLY A 18 31.46 8.88 -17.23
C GLY A 18 31.23 9.38 -18.66
N PHE A 19 32.11 10.26 -19.14
CA PHE A 19 32.08 10.74 -20.53
C PHE A 19 32.18 9.60 -21.54
N LEU A 20 33.12 8.67 -21.34
CA LEU A 20 33.31 7.54 -22.24
C LEU A 20 32.09 6.62 -22.27
N THR A 21 31.51 6.31 -21.10
CA THR A 21 30.31 5.49 -20.98
C THR A 21 29.12 6.13 -21.69
N THR A 22 28.88 7.43 -21.46
CA THR A 22 27.83 8.18 -22.15
C THR A 22 28.05 8.16 -23.66
N TYR A 23 29.28 8.40 -24.12
CA TYR A 23 29.62 8.33 -25.54
C TYR A 23 29.35 6.95 -26.15
N LEU A 24 29.79 5.87 -25.50
CA LEU A 24 29.60 4.50 -26.00
C LEU A 24 28.10 4.12 -26.06
N MET A 25 27.34 4.47 -25.02
CA MET A 25 25.90 4.24 -24.98
C MET A 25 25.18 5.00 -26.10
N LEU A 26 25.51 6.29 -26.26
CA LEU A 26 24.97 7.12 -27.33
C LEU A 26 25.35 6.59 -28.71
N ASN A 27 26.61 6.24 -28.94
CA ASN A 27 27.08 5.74 -30.23
C ASN A 27 26.37 4.45 -30.63
N LYS A 28 26.20 3.51 -29.69
CA LYS A 28 25.48 2.25 -29.92
C LYS A 28 24.05 2.51 -30.37
N ILE A 29 23.32 3.36 -29.66
CA ILE A 29 21.91 3.65 -29.95
C ILE A 29 21.78 4.53 -31.20
N TRP A 30 22.69 5.49 -31.41
CA TRP A 30 22.71 6.40 -32.55
C TRP A 30 22.84 5.70 -33.89
N SER A 31 23.65 4.63 -33.95
CA SER A 31 23.79 3.81 -35.16
C SER A 31 22.47 3.16 -35.61
N ARG A 32 21.54 2.94 -34.67
CA ARG A 32 20.26 2.25 -34.88
C ARG A 32 19.03 3.12 -34.59
N LYS A 33 19.18 4.44 -34.46
CA LYS A 33 18.11 5.38 -34.09
C LYS A 33 16.87 5.39 -34.99
N SER A 34 16.96 4.81 -36.19
CA SER A 34 15.84 4.69 -37.13
C SER A 34 15.06 3.39 -37.02
N ASP A 35 15.54 2.44 -36.21
CA ASP A 35 14.87 1.18 -35.89
C ASP A 35 13.76 1.44 -34.84
N GLU A 36 12.53 1.05 -35.15
CA GLU A 36 11.37 1.24 -34.29
C GLU A 36 11.51 0.50 -32.95
N ASN A 37 12.13 -0.69 -32.95
CA ASN A 37 12.35 -1.44 -31.73
C ASN A 37 13.36 -0.73 -30.81
N VAL A 38 14.33 -0.02 -31.39
CA VAL A 38 15.31 0.77 -30.61
C VAL A 38 14.65 2.01 -30.04
N ALA A 39 13.80 2.71 -30.81
CA ALA A 39 13.02 3.81 -30.28
C ALA A 39 12.13 3.36 -29.11
N ASN A 40 11.39 2.25 -29.27
CA ASN A 40 10.51 1.73 -28.22
C ASN A 40 11.26 1.19 -26.99
N SER A 41 12.55 0.87 -27.11
CA SER A 41 13.39 0.43 -25.97
C SER A 41 13.93 1.57 -25.10
N VAL A 42 13.80 2.82 -25.55
CA VAL A 42 14.30 3.99 -24.83
C VAL A 42 13.15 4.67 -24.10
N SER A 43 13.25 4.73 -22.77
CA SER A 43 12.26 5.40 -21.92
C SER A 43 12.28 6.92 -22.11
N VAL A 44 11.23 7.45 -22.74
CA VAL A 44 10.94 8.88 -22.91
C VAL A 44 10.65 9.53 -21.56
N PHE A 45 9.96 8.83 -20.66
CA PHE A 45 9.62 9.35 -19.32
C PHE A 45 10.86 9.45 -18.43
N ALA A 46 11.73 8.43 -18.39
CA ALA A 46 12.99 8.51 -17.66
C ALA A 46 13.91 9.60 -18.23
N SER A 47 13.90 9.80 -19.55
CA SER A 47 14.65 10.88 -20.18
C SER A 47 14.11 12.26 -19.78
N LEU A 48 12.79 12.44 -19.70
CA LEU A 48 12.16 13.67 -19.18
C LEU A 48 12.49 13.92 -17.72
N LEU A 49 12.41 12.91 -16.86
CA LEU A 49 12.79 13.00 -15.44
C LEU A 49 14.28 13.31 -15.28
N GLY A 50 15.14 12.72 -16.11
CA GLY A 50 16.58 13.00 -16.14
C GLY A 50 16.86 14.48 -16.44
N ILE A 51 16.16 15.06 -17.40
CA ILE A 51 16.27 16.51 -17.70
C ILE A 51 15.73 17.32 -16.52
N ALA A 52 14.53 17.03 -16.04
CA ALA A 52 13.87 17.77 -14.96
C ALA A 52 14.67 17.78 -13.66
N SER A 53 15.27 16.64 -13.29
CA SER A 53 16.11 16.50 -12.09
C SER A 53 17.50 17.11 -12.26
N THR A 54 18.05 17.16 -13.47
CA THR A 54 19.38 17.74 -13.73
C THR A 54 19.34 19.27 -13.88
N LEU A 55 18.21 19.82 -14.34
CA LEU A 55 18.05 21.27 -14.59
C LEU A 55 18.41 22.14 -13.38
N PRO A 56 17.97 21.84 -12.13
CA PRO A 56 18.32 22.62 -10.95
C PRO A 56 19.82 22.65 -10.68
N PHE A 57 20.53 21.54 -10.92
CA PHE A 57 21.98 21.48 -10.77
C PHE A 57 22.71 22.32 -11.81
N LEU A 58 22.21 22.37 -13.04
CA LEU A 58 22.78 23.26 -14.06
C LEU A 58 22.61 24.74 -13.66
N ILE A 59 21.44 25.12 -13.13
CA ILE A 59 21.19 26.47 -12.63
C ILE A 59 22.13 26.78 -11.46
N LYS A 60 22.20 25.89 -10.47
CA LYS A 60 23.05 26.04 -9.30
C LYS A 60 24.52 26.18 -9.67
N TYR A 61 25.10 25.17 -10.33
CA TYR A 61 26.53 25.15 -10.60
C TYR A 61 26.95 26.10 -11.73
N GLY A 62 26.10 26.30 -12.73
CA GLY A 62 26.42 27.11 -13.90
C GLY A 62 26.15 28.60 -13.72
N LEU A 63 25.09 28.98 -12.99
CA LEU A 63 24.66 30.37 -12.88
C LEU A 63 24.90 30.99 -11.50
N LEU A 64 24.86 30.19 -10.42
CA LEU A 64 25.00 30.70 -9.05
C LEU A 64 26.42 30.52 -8.51
N ASP A 65 26.97 29.31 -8.57
CA ASP A 65 28.19 28.96 -7.86
C ASP A 65 29.47 29.09 -8.72
N GLY A 66 29.33 29.24 -10.05
CA GLY A 66 30.46 29.30 -10.98
C GLY A 66 31.31 28.01 -11.02
N GLU A 67 30.76 26.89 -10.57
CA GLU A 67 31.44 25.60 -10.52
C GLU A 67 31.41 24.90 -11.89
N TYR A 68 32.38 25.23 -12.73
CA TYR A 68 32.43 24.75 -14.12
C TYR A 68 32.44 23.22 -14.27
N LYS A 69 33.01 22.47 -13.30
CA LYS A 69 33.04 20.99 -13.34
C LYS A 69 31.63 20.41 -13.16
N GLY A 70 30.89 20.86 -12.15
CA GLY A 70 29.50 20.47 -11.92
C GLY A 70 28.57 20.90 -13.06
N ALA A 71 28.74 22.13 -13.56
CA ALA A 71 27.97 22.63 -14.69
C ALA A 71 28.21 21.82 -15.98
N ALA A 72 29.47 21.49 -16.31
CA ALA A 72 29.80 20.68 -17.48
C ALA A 72 29.16 19.28 -17.41
N LYS A 73 29.19 18.64 -16.24
CA LYS A 73 28.52 17.34 -16.02
C LYS A 73 27.00 17.45 -16.23
N ALA A 74 26.37 18.50 -15.71
CA ALA A 74 24.94 18.73 -15.87
C ALA A 74 24.55 18.98 -17.34
N VAL A 75 25.34 19.76 -18.09
CA VAL A 75 25.13 19.98 -19.54
C VAL A 75 25.18 18.67 -20.31
N VAL A 76 26.17 17.83 -20.04
CA VAL A 76 26.36 16.55 -20.74
C VAL A 76 25.20 15.59 -20.45
N SER A 77 24.75 15.54 -19.20
CA SER A 77 23.59 14.75 -18.79
C SER A 77 22.31 15.22 -19.50
N ILE A 78 22.02 16.52 -19.48
CA ILE A 78 20.84 17.10 -20.16
C ILE A 78 20.90 16.86 -21.67
N PHE A 79 22.07 17.06 -22.29
CA PHE A 79 22.25 16.79 -23.72
C PHE A 79 22.01 15.32 -24.06
N SER A 80 22.56 14.39 -23.26
CA SER A 80 22.35 12.95 -23.43
C SER A 80 20.87 12.58 -23.27
N SER A 81 20.21 13.08 -22.24
CA SER A 81 18.77 12.83 -21.99
C SER A 81 17.89 13.43 -23.09
N ALA A 82 18.23 14.61 -23.61
CA ALA A 82 17.52 15.20 -24.75
C ALA A 82 17.69 14.34 -26.01
N LEU A 83 18.89 13.79 -26.24
CA LEU A 83 19.15 12.89 -27.36
C LEU A 83 18.37 11.58 -27.23
N PHE A 84 18.33 10.99 -26.04
CA PHE A 84 17.50 9.80 -25.78
C PHE A 84 16.01 10.08 -25.93
N LEU A 85 15.53 11.21 -25.44
CA LEU A 85 14.14 11.64 -25.61
C LEU A 85 13.76 11.75 -27.09
N LEU A 86 14.62 12.34 -27.93
CA LEU A 86 14.37 12.44 -29.37
C LEU A 86 14.38 11.05 -30.03
N ILE A 87 15.28 10.16 -29.62
CA ILE A 87 15.33 8.78 -30.15
C ILE A 87 14.10 7.97 -29.72
N GLY A 88 13.75 7.98 -28.42
CA GLY A 88 12.61 7.27 -27.84
C GLY A 88 11.26 7.77 -28.37
N SER A 89 11.15 9.06 -28.68
CA SER A 89 9.97 9.62 -29.37
C SER A 89 9.82 9.17 -30.83
N GLY A 90 10.77 8.41 -31.37
CA GLY A 90 10.74 7.93 -32.75
C GLY A 90 11.01 9.02 -33.79
N TYR A 91 11.78 10.06 -33.43
CA TYR A 91 12.10 11.19 -34.33
C TYR A 91 12.72 10.70 -35.65
N TRP A 92 13.69 9.79 -35.59
CA TRP A 92 14.39 9.23 -36.75
C TRP A 92 13.74 7.98 -37.36
N VAL A 93 12.63 7.50 -36.80
CA VAL A 93 11.88 6.35 -37.33
C VAL A 93 11.08 6.80 -38.55
N ARG A 94 11.38 6.21 -39.71
CA ARG A 94 10.68 6.53 -40.97
C ARG A 94 9.43 5.68 -41.10
N ASN A 95 8.26 6.30 -41.03
CA ASN A 95 7.00 5.63 -41.29
C ASN A 95 6.73 5.62 -42.81
N LYS A 96 6.51 4.44 -43.40
CA LYS A 96 6.37 4.29 -44.87
C LYS A 96 5.02 4.79 -45.41
N SER A 97 4.03 5.02 -44.54
CA SER A 97 2.63 5.24 -44.95
C SER A 97 2.12 6.69 -44.80
N LYS A 98 2.59 7.50 -43.84
CA LYS A 98 2.19 8.92 -43.68
C LYS A 98 3.30 9.78 -43.04
N ARG A 99 3.40 11.05 -43.47
CA ARG A 99 4.20 12.09 -42.77
C ARG A 99 3.50 12.44 -41.46
N GLU A 100 3.83 11.74 -40.39
CA GLU A 100 3.40 12.11 -39.04
C GLU A 100 4.22 13.29 -38.52
N SER A 101 3.54 14.27 -37.89
CA SER A 101 4.20 15.41 -37.25
C SER A 101 5.00 14.97 -36.02
N LEU A 102 6.14 15.62 -35.78
CA LEU A 102 7.02 15.35 -34.64
C LEU A 102 6.29 15.40 -33.30
N TRP A 103 5.38 16.35 -33.16
CA TRP A 103 4.54 16.50 -31.96
C TRP A 103 3.59 15.31 -31.76
N SER A 104 3.09 14.73 -32.86
CA SER A 104 2.21 13.56 -32.81
C SER A 104 2.97 12.33 -32.33
N LYS A 105 4.21 12.13 -32.79
CA LYS A 105 5.07 11.02 -32.36
C LYS A 105 5.46 11.13 -30.90
N PHE A 106 5.87 12.33 -30.48
CA PHE A 106 6.17 12.64 -29.08
C PHE A 106 4.97 12.38 -28.16
N LYS A 107 3.79 12.91 -28.51
CA LYS A 107 2.56 12.68 -27.72
C LYS A 107 2.16 11.20 -27.67
N LYS A 108 2.36 10.46 -28.76
CA LYS A 108 2.08 9.01 -28.82
C LYS A 108 3.04 8.22 -27.91
N ALA A 109 4.34 8.51 -27.97
CA ALA A 109 5.33 7.86 -27.14
C ALA A 109 5.10 8.14 -25.64
N ILE A 110 4.82 9.40 -25.28
CA ILE A 110 4.46 9.77 -23.90
C ILE A 110 3.16 9.10 -23.45
N LYS A 111 2.14 9.01 -24.30
CA LYS A 111 0.88 8.37 -23.90
C LYS A 111 1.05 6.87 -23.66
N LEU A 112 1.82 6.18 -24.51
CA LEU A 112 2.09 4.75 -24.36
C LEU A 112 2.89 4.48 -23.08
N GLU A 113 4.01 5.18 -22.91
CA GLU A 113 4.88 4.97 -21.77
C GLU A 113 4.33 5.58 -20.48
N GLY A 114 3.54 6.66 -20.56
CA GLY A 114 2.92 7.30 -19.40
C GLY A 114 1.86 6.43 -18.72
N HIS A 115 1.24 5.50 -19.45
CA HIS A 115 0.43 4.45 -18.81
C HIS A 115 1.31 3.47 -18.02
N GLU A 116 2.36 2.93 -18.64
CA GLU A 116 3.28 1.96 -18.00
C GLU A 116 4.08 2.56 -16.81
N ALA A 117 4.63 3.76 -16.99
CA ALA A 117 5.35 4.49 -15.96
C ALA A 117 4.42 5.05 -14.88
N GLY A 118 3.19 5.43 -15.26
CA GLY A 118 2.15 5.83 -14.31
C GLY A 118 1.73 4.67 -13.41
N ASP A 119 1.62 3.45 -13.94
CA ASP A 119 1.31 2.25 -13.17
C ASP A 119 2.46 1.86 -12.23
N LEU A 120 3.72 2.04 -12.64
CA LEU A 120 4.89 1.85 -11.78
C LEU A 120 5.01 2.91 -10.67
N VAL A 121 4.78 4.18 -10.99
CA VAL A 121 4.75 5.27 -9.99
C VAL A 121 3.58 5.08 -9.03
N LYS A 122 2.42 4.65 -9.52
CA LYS A 122 1.28 4.24 -8.68
C LYS A 122 1.64 3.04 -7.81
N ALA A 123 2.31 2.01 -8.33
CA ALA A 123 2.74 0.85 -7.54
C ALA A 123 3.81 1.19 -6.47
N LEU A 124 4.59 2.25 -6.67
CA LEU A 124 5.55 2.77 -5.69
C LEU A 124 4.91 3.71 -4.65
N LEU A 125 3.77 4.31 -4.97
CA LEU A 125 3.08 5.26 -4.10
C LEU A 125 1.91 4.61 -3.34
N LEU A 126 1.15 3.71 -3.98
CA LEU A 126 0.04 3.00 -3.37
C LEU A 126 0.57 2.12 -2.23
N PRO A 127 0.08 2.29 -1.00
CA PRO A 127 0.34 1.32 0.05
C PRO A 127 -0.20 -0.05 -0.39
N ALA A 128 0.47 -1.11 0.03
CA ALA A 128 0.01 -2.47 -0.25
C ALA A 128 -1.42 -2.59 0.31
N GLY A 129 -2.39 -2.97 -0.53
CA GLY A 129 -3.79 -3.12 -0.11
C GLY A 129 -4.54 -1.81 0.15
N ALA A 130 -4.27 -0.72 -0.58
CA ALA A 130 -5.02 0.54 -0.46
C ALA A 130 -6.55 0.37 -0.63
N ASP A 131 -6.96 -0.57 -1.48
CA ASP A 131 -8.35 -1.02 -1.65
C ASP A 131 -8.92 -1.68 -0.37
N LYS A 132 -8.13 -2.55 0.28
CA LYS A 132 -8.51 -3.17 1.55
C LYS A 132 -8.60 -2.14 2.68
N MET A 133 -7.68 -1.19 2.73
CA MET A 133 -7.73 -0.08 3.70
C MET A 133 -8.97 0.78 3.50
N LEU A 134 -9.36 1.07 2.26
CA LEU A 134 -10.60 1.79 1.99
C LEU A 134 -11.82 1.02 2.51
N ILE A 135 -11.87 -0.30 2.32
CA ILE A 135 -12.95 -1.14 2.86
C ILE A 135 -13.01 -1.05 4.39
N ILE A 136 -11.87 -1.14 5.07
CA ILE A 136 -11.77 -1.02 6.54
C ILE A 136 -12.28 0.35 7.01
N LEU A 137 -11.87 1.44 6.35
CA LEU A 137 -12.32 2.80 6.69
C LEU A 137 -13.83 2.95 6.52
N ARG A 138 -14.41 2.40 5.43
CA ARG A 138 -15.85 2.42 5.19
C ARG A 138 -16.60 1.65 6.28
N GLN A 139 -16.13 0.44 6.62
CA GLN A 139 -16.75 -0.39 7.66
C GLN A 139 -16.65 0.24 9.06
N LEU A 140 -15.55 0.93 9.37
CA LEU A 140 -15.41 1.66 10.64
C LEU A 140 -16.39 2.83 10.72
N ALA A 141 -16.44 3.67 9.69
CA ALA A 141 -17.38 4.80 9.66
C ALA A 141 -18.84 4.35 9.68
N LEU A 142 -19.15 3.14 9.20
CA LEU A 142 -20.51 2.60 9.20
C LEU A 142 -20.92 1.94 10.53
N ILE A 143 -20.02 1.83 11.51
CA ILE A 143 -20.20 0.89 12.61
C ILE A 143 -21.35 1.26 13.55
N ASP A 144 -21.61 2.56 13.72
CA ASP A 144 -22.70 3.10 14.52
C ASP A 144 -24.01 3.27 13.70
N ASN A 145 -24.03 2.77 12.46
CA ASN A 145 -25.08 2.93 11.46
C ASN A 145 -25.40 4.40 11.12
N ARG A 146 -24.42 5.29 11.24
CA ARG A 146 -24.50 6.67 10.78
C ARG A 146 -23.21 6.99 10.05
N ILE A 147 -23.24 8.00 9.18
CA ILE A 147 -22.03 8.59 8.60
C ILE A 147 -22.23 10.08 8.63
N ASP A 148 -21.32 10.77 9.30
CA ASP A 148 -21.29 12.22 9.34
C ASP A 148 -20.56 12.79 8.09
N GLU A 149 -20.72 14.09 7.83
CA GLU A 149 -20.09 14.74 6.67
C GLU A 149 -18.55 14.73 6.75
N ARG A 150 -17.98 14.78 7.96
CA ARG A 150 -16.52 14.81 8.18
C ARG A 150 -15.90 13.44 8.01
N GLU A 151 -16.51 12.37 8.51
CA GLU A 151 -16.11 10.99 8.20
C GLU A 151 -16.15 10.74 6.68
N PHE A 152 -17.22 11.16 6.01
CA PHE A 152 -17.31 11.05 4.56
C PHE A 152 -16.20 11.84 3.85
N GLU A 153 -15.99 13.11 4.22
CA GLU A 153 -14.94 13.95 3.63
C GLU A 153 -13.53 13.38 3.90
N PHE A 154 -13.32 12.76 5.06
CA PHE A 154 -12.07 12.08 5.40
C PHE A 154 -11.82 10.88 4.46
N ILE A 155 -12.81 10.00 4.32
CA ILE A 155 -12.71 8.80 3.46
C ILE A 155 -12.58 9.22 1.98
N ASP A 156 -13.33 10.23 1.55
CA ASP A 156 -13.25 10.77 0.19
C ASP A 156 -11.88 11.38 -0.11
N THR A 157 -11.29 12.09 0.86
CA THR A 157 -9.92 12.62 0.74
C THR A 157 -8.91 11.50 0.60
N PHE A 158 -9.03 10.44 1.42
CA PHE A 158 -8.19 9.25 1.32
C PHE A 158 -8.32 8.59 -0.06
N ALA A 159 -9.55 8.33 -0.51
CA ALA A 159 -9.82 7.69 -1.79
C ALA A 159 -9.30 8.51 -2.97
N LYS A 160 -9.50 9.84 -2.96
CA LYS A 160 -8.99 10.76 -3.98
C LYS A 160 -7.47 10.81 -4.01
N PHE A 161 -6.82 10.87 -2.85
CA PHE A 161 -5.36 10.86 -2.75
C PHE A 161 -4.76 9.59 -3.38
N TRP A 162 -5.43 8.46 -3.19
CA TRP A 162 -5.03 7.17 -3.75
C TRP A 162 -5.63 6.84 -5.13
N ASN A 163 -6.40 7.75 -5.72
CA ASN A 163 -7.09 7.57 -7.00
C ASN A 163 -7.94 6.27 -7.03
N ILE A 164 -8.63 5.99 -5.93
CA ILE A 164 -9.58 4.88 -5.80
C ILE A 164 -10.99 5.44 -6.04
N PRO A 165 -11.82 4.82 -6.92
CA PRO A 165 -13.21 5.22 -7.08
C PRO A 165 -13.98 5.05 -5.76
N PHE A 166 -14.61 6.13 -5.31
CA PHE A 166 -15.42 6.16 -4.11
C PHE A 166 -16.61 7.09 -4.34
N ASP A 167 -17.80 6.64 -3.98
CA ASP A 167 -19.04 7.41 -4.07
C ASP A 167 -19.85 7.26 -2.78
N ARG A 168 -20.66 8.28 -2.48
CA ARG A 168 -21.50 8.30 -1.27
C ARG A 168 -22.63 7.29 -1.34
N ASP A 169 -23.20 7.11 -2.52
CA ASP A 169 -24.34 6.21 -2.75
C ASP A 169 -23.99 4.75 -2.38
N SER A 170 -22.73 4.34 -2.54
CA SER A 170 -22.24 3.02 -2.13
C SER A 170 -22.29 2.79 -0.62
N LEU A 171 -22.13 3.83 0.20
CA LEU A 171 -22.20 3.73 1.66
C LEU A 171 -23.64 3.65 2.16
N GLU A 172 -24.53 4.44 1.56
CA GLU A 172 -25.95 4.44 1.92
C GLU A 172 -26.63 3.10 1.63
N GLY A 173 -26.18 2.38 0.59
CA GLY A 173 -26.63 1.02 0.30
C GLY A 173 -26.16 -0.03 1.33
N GLU A 174 -24.99 0.16 1.93
CA GLU A 174 -24.41 -0.77 2.92
C GLU A 174 -25.07 -0.62 4.30
N LEU A 175 -25.45 0.61 4.69
CA LEU A 175 -26.18 0.92 5.95
C LEU A 175 -27.47 0.12 6.15
N ALA A 176 -28.18 -0.20 5.07
CA ALA A 176 -29.51 -0.82 5.14
C ALA A 176 -29.47 -2.34 5.42
N ALA A 177 -28.31 -2.98 5.36
CA ALA A 177 -28.20 -4.44 5.23
C ALA A 177 -27.60 -5.16 6.44
N SER A 178 -26.91 -4.47 7.35
CA SER A 178 -26.10 -5.11 8.40
C SER A 178 -26.57 -4.77 9.82
N SER A 179 -26.42 -5.74 10.73
CA SER A 179 -26.52 -5.49 12.16
C SER A 179 -25.17 -4.98 12.68
N VAL A 180 -25.16 -4.20 13.77
CA VAL A 180 -23.92 -3.69 14.39
C VAL A 180 -22.95 -4.85 14.74
N GLU A 181 -23.47 -5.96 15.29
CA GLU A 181 -22.67 -7.15 15.58
C GLU A 181 -22.06 -7.81 14.34
N SER A 182 -22.80 -7.83 13.23
CA SER A 182 -22.26 -8.29 11.94
C SER A 182 -21.16 -7.36 11.44
N GLY A 183 -21.35 -6.04 11.57
CA GLY A 183 -20.37 -5.03 11.19
C GLY A 183 -19.04 -5.19 11.94
N TYR A 184 -19.08 -5.46 13.24
CA TYR A 184 -17.88 -5.73 14.04
C TYR A 184 -17.07 -6.93 13.52
N ILE A 185 -17.77 -8.01 13.17
CA ILE A 185 -17.16 -9.23 12.66
C ILE A 185 -16.57 -8.98 11.25
N GLU A 186 -17.32 -8.30 10.38
CA GLU A 186 -16.89 -7.95 9.03
C GLU A 186 -15.67 -7.03 9.02
N LEU A 187 -15.65 -5.98 9.86
CA LEU A 187 -14.51 -5.09 10.00
C LEU A 187 -13.27 -5.85 10.47
N ARG A 188 -13.42 -6.71 11.49
CA ARG A 188 -12.32 -7.55 11.96
C ARG A 188 -11.77 -8.46 10.86
N PHE A 189 -12.64 -9.08 10.06
CA PHE A 189 -12.21 -9.91 8.93
C PHE A 189 -11.50 -9.11 7.85
N SER A 190 -11.98 -7.91 7.50
CA SER A 190 -11.28 -7.03 6.55
C SER A 190 -9.89 -6.65 7.04
N VAL A 191 -9.72 -6.38 8.34
CA VAL A 191 -8.40 -6.11 8.92
C VAL A 191 -7.52 -7.35 8.85
N ALA A 192 -8.04 -8.53 9.19
CA ALA A 192 -7.27 -9.78 9.06
C ALA A 192 -6.86 -10.05 7.61
N ASP A 193 -7.75 -9.79 6.65
CA ASP A 193 -7.48 -9.93 5.21
C ASP A 193 -6.45 -8.90 4.71
N TYR A 194 -6.44 -7.69 5.28
CA TYR A 194 -5.38 -6.71 5.05
C TYR A 194 -4.03 -7.16 5.63
N LEU A 195 -4.00 -7.75 6.83
CA LEU A 195 -2.75 -8.26 7.40
C LEU A 195 -2.22 -9.51 6.67
N ASN A 196 -3.10 -10.30 6.07
CA ASN A 196 -2.74 -11.49 5.28
C ASN A 196 -1.98 -11.18 3.98
N ILE A 197 -2.04 -9.94 3.47
CA ILE A 197 -1.20 -9.52 2.33
C ILE A 197 0.20 -9.07 2.77
N GLU A 198 0.54 -9.26 4.05
CA GLU A 198 1.83 -8.94 4.66
C GLU A 198 2.29 -7.50 4.38
N PRO A 199 1.47 -6.49 4.74
CA PRO A 199 1.84 -5.10 4.51
C PRO A 199 3.09 -4.73 5.33
N PRO A 200 3.94 -3.80 4.86
CA PRO A 200 5.05 -3.31 5.67
C PRO A 200 4.59 -2.83 7.05
N VAL A 201 5.35 -3.11 8.11
CA VAL A 201 5.01 -2.77 9.51
C VAL A 201 4.64 -1.29 9.67
N GLU A 202 5.35 -0.39 8.99
CA GLU A 202 5.04 1.04 8.97
C GLU A 202 3.62 1.33 8.43
N GLN A 203 3.17 0.59 7.41
CA GLN A 203 1.84 0.74 6.85
C GLN A 203 0.74 0.25 7.80
N SER A 204 0.99 -0.83 8.55
CA SER A 204 0.08 -1.29 9.62
C SER A 204 -0.07 -0.23 10.73
N SER A 205 1.05 0.37 11.17
CA SER A 205 1.02 1.47 12.14
C SER A 205 0.30 2.69 11.60
N HIS A 206 0.53 3.06 10.33
CA HIS A 206 -0.19 4.18 9.71
C HIS A 206 -1.69 3.90 9.60
N LEU A 207 -2.10 2.67 9.26
CA LEU A 207 -3.52 2.31 9.23
C LEU A 207 -4.15 2.50 10.60
N ARG A 208 -3.49 2.04 11.68
CA ARG A 208 -3.93 2.27 13.06
C ARG A 208 -4.16 3.76 13.32
N ASP A 209 -3.19 4.60 12.98
CA ASP A 209 -3.28 6.04 13.21
C ASP A 209 -4.41 6.68 12.38
N VAL A 210 -4.60 6.24 11.14
CA VAL A 210 -5.69 6.69 10.27
C VAL A 210 -7.06 6.28 10.81
N LEU A 211 -7.22 5.05 11.34
CA LEU A 211 -8.47 4.58 11.93
C LEU A 211 -8.85 5.39 13.17
N ASN A 212 -7.87 5.66 14.05
CA ASN A 212 -8.11 6.50 15.22
C ASN A 212 -8.40 7.95 14.83
N ALA A 213 -7.78 8.46 13.76
CA ALA A 213 -8.08 9.80 13.24
C ALA A 213 -9.46 9.88 12.59
N LEU A 214 -9.92 8.81 11.93
CA LEU A 214 -11.27 8.73 11.35
C LEU A 214 -12.32 8.76 12.47
N ALA A 215 -12.20 7.90 13.49
CA ALA A 215 -13.15 7.88 14.60
C ALA A 215 -13.14 9.18 15.42
N ALA A 216 -12.00 9.86 15.51
CA ALA A 216 -11.88 11.17 16.15
C ALA A 216 -12.14 12.36 15.21
N SER A 217 -12.54 12.10 13.95
CA SER A 217 -12.89 13.15 12.97
C SER A 217 -14.11 13.93 13.46
N ASP A 218 -15.01 13.20 14.13
CA ASP A 218 -16.03 13.77 14.97
C ASP A 218 -15.56 14.02 16.40
N LYS A 219 -16.07 15.08 17.01
CA LYS A 219 -15.59 15.56 18.32
C LYS A 219 -15.92 14.60 19.47
N GLU A 220 -16.66 13.53 19.19
CA GLU A 220 -17.05 12.47 20.11
C GLU A 220 -16.89 11.13 19.39
N VAL A 221 -16.11 10.22 19.97
CA VAL A 221 -16.00 8.82 19.51
C VAL A 221 -17.16 8.05 20.12
N SER A 222 -17.90 7.29 19.32
CA SER A 222 -19.02 6.46 19.79
C SER A 222 -18.56 5.27 20.64
N ASP A 223 -19.47 4.72 21.45
CA ASP A 223 -19.20 3.51 22.23
C ASP A 223 -18.91 2.31 21.30
N GLU A 224 -19.58 2.26 20.15
CA GLU A 224 -19.43 1.26 19.10
C GLU A 224 -18.04 1.31 18.45
N GLU A 225 -17.57 2.49 18.06
CA GLU A 225 -16.22 2.70 17.52
C GLU A 225 -15.15 2.38 18.55
N SER A 226 -15.31 2.87 19.78
CA SER A 226 -14.36 2.59 20.85
C SER A 226 -14.27 1.10 21.16
N PHE A 227 -15.40 0.39 21.11
CA PHE A 227 -15.45 -1.05 21.31
C PHE A 227 -14.66 -1.81 20.23
N ILE A 228 -14.89 -1.50 18.95
CA ILE A 228 -14.24 -2.22 17.85
C ILE A 228 -12.77 -1.83 17.68
N LEU A 229 -12.43 -0.54 17.85
CA LEU A 229 -11.05 -0.06 17.74
C LEU A 229 -10.13 -0.71 18.76
N LYS A 230 -10.63 -1.13 19.93
CA LYS A 230 -9.84 -1.88 20.91
C LYS A 230 -9.34 -3.22 20.34
N GLU A 231 -10.21 -3.97 19.66
CA GLU A 231 -9.82 -5.23 18.99
C GLU A 231 -8.86 -4.94 17.81
N ILE A 232 -9.21 -3.97 16.96
CA ILE A 232 -8.44 -3.69 15.74
C ILE A 232 -7.05 -3.12 16.06
N ASN A 233 -6.95 -2.17 16.99
CA ASN A 233 -5.66 -1.60 17.38
C ASN A 233 -4.74 -2.69 17.93
N SER A 234 -5.24 -3.59 18.79
CA SER A 234 -4.43 -4.70 19.30
C SER A 234 -4.03 -5.70 18.21
N MET A 235 -4.87 -5.96 17.20
CA MET A 235 -4.49 -6.76 16.02
C MET A 235 -3.31 -6.13 15.26
N LEU A 236 -3.40 -4.82 15.00
CA LEU A 236 -2.37 -4.07 14.27
C LEU A 236 -1.07 -3.95 15.07
N ASP A 237 -1.16 -3.77 16.40
CA ASP A 237 -0.02 -3.72 17.32
C ASP A 237 0.69 -5.08 17.42
N ALA A 238 -0.07 -6.18 17.51
CA ALA A 238 0.48 -7.53 17.50
C ALA A 238 1.21 -7.84 16.18
N TYR A 239 0.65 -7.39 15.05
CA TYR A 239 1.32 -7.50 13.76
C TYR A 239 2.61 -6.68 13.69
N ALA A 240 2.57 -5.43 14.17
CA ALA A 240 3.70 -4.51 14.08
C ALA A 240 4.87 -4.90 15.00
N SER A 241 4.57 -5.46 16.18
CA SER A 241 5.59 -5.89 17.14
C SER A 241 6.21 -7.24 16.81
N ASN A 242 5.58 -8.05 15.94
CA ASN A 242 5.96 -9.44 15.66
C ASN A 242 6.14 -10.29 16.94
N GLU A 243 5.49 -9.85 18.03
CA GLU A 243 5.48 -10.47 19.34
C GLU A 243 4.02 -10.60 19.78
N LEU A 244 3.67 -11.76 20.31
CA LEU A 244 2.45 -11.93 21.11
C LEU A 244 2.69 -11.24 22.46
N SER A 245 2.83 -9.92 22.47
CA SER A 245 3.14 -9.13 23.66
C SER A 245 1.90 -8.80 24.50
N GLN A 246 0.72 -9.19 24.01
CA GLN A 246 -0.57 -8.97 24.67
C GLN A 246 -1.30 -10.30 24.87
N ASP A 247 -2.07 -10.37 25.97
CA ASP A 247 -2.97 -11.49 26.23
C ASP A 247 -3.96 -11.65 25.06
N GLN A 248 -4.12 -12.88 24.60
CA GLN A 248 -5.15 -13.25 23.62
C GLN A 248 -6.28 -13.99 24.31
N PHE A 249 -7.49 -13.88 23.75
CA PHE A 249 -8.69 -14.49 24.28
C PHE A 249 -9.21 -15.52 23.30
N GLU A 250 -9.09 -16.79 23.66
CA GLU A 250 -9.59 -17.89 22.86
C GLU A 250 -11.05 -18.17 23.21
N VAL A 251 -11.92 -18.20 22.19
CA VAL A 251 -13.33 -18.58 22.37
C VAL A 251 -13.51 -20.01 21.91
N ALA A 252 -13.91 -20.88 22.83
CA ALA A 252 -14.12 -22.30 22.56
C ALA A 252 -15.55 -22.73 22.89
N ILE A 253 -16.11 -23.61 22.07
CA ILE A 253 -17.42 -24.24 22.25
C ILE A 253 -17.23 -25.68 22.69
N ALA A 254 -17.83 -26.08 23.81
CA ALA A 254 -17.85 -27.46 24.28
C ALA A 254 -19.28 -28.01 24.17
N PRO A 255 -19.63 -28.75 23.10
CA PRO A 255 -20.97 -29.33 22.98
C PRO A 255 -21.25 -30.30 24.13
N GLN A 256 -22.47 -30.27 24.64
CA GLN A 256 -22.92 -31.07 25.79
C GLN A 256 -23.61 -32.37 25.38
N ASP A 257 -24.10 -32.45 24.14
CA ASP A 257 -24.81 -33.60 23.58
C ASP A 257 -24.56 -33.74 22.07
N SER A 258 -25.01 -34.85 21.49
CA SER A 258 -24.85 -35.17 20.06
C SER A 258 -25.61 -34.20 19.14
N ASP A 259 -26.72 -33.63 19.61
CA ASP A 259 -27.52 -32.70 18.80
C ASP A 259 -26.77 -31.36 18.63
N GLN A 260 -26.08 -30.91 19.68
CA GLN A 260 -25.19 -29.75 19.64
C GLN A 260 -23.96 -29.99 18.75
N GLU A 261 -23.38 -31.19 18.78
CA GLU A 261 -22.29 -31.55 17.85
C GLU A 261 -22.76 -31.50 16.39
N ASP A 262 -23.95 -32.02 16.09
CA ASP A 262 -24.49 -32.02 14.74
C ASP A 262 -24.92 -30.61 14.28
N LEU A 263 -25.38 -29.77 15.21
CA LEU A 263 -25.62 -28.35 14.95
C LEU A 263 -24.31 -27.62 14.61
N LEU A 264 -23.24 -27.87 15.36
CA LEU A 264 -21.92 -27.28 15.10
C LEU A 264 -21.38 -27.68 13.73
N LYS A 265 -21.46 -28.96 13.36
CA LYS A 265 -21.03 -29.43 12.03
C LYS A 265 -21.81 -28.78 10.88
N LYS A 266 -23.06 -28.40 11.11
CA LYS A 266 -23.89 -27.70 10.11
C LYS A 266 -23.56 -26.21 10.03
N LEU A 267 -23.36 -25.56 11.17
CA LEU A 267 -23.12 -24.12 11.24
C LEU A 267 -21.68 -23.74 10.90
N LEU A 268 -20.73 -24.57 11.32
CA LEU A 268 -19.29 -24.31 11.25
C LEU A 268 -18.56 -25.60 10.82
N PRO A 269 -18.75 -26.05 9.56
CA PRO A 269 -18.18 -27.30 9.08
C PRO A 269 -16.65 -27.31 9.05
N GLU A 270 -16.04 -26.12 9.04
CA GLU A 270 -14.59 -25.92 9.02
C GLU A 270 -13.92 -26.24 10.38
N LEU A 271 -14.69 -26.28 11.48
CA LEU A 271 -14.12 -26.40 12.83
C LEU A 271 -13.66 -27.82 13.14
N ILE A 272 -12.43 -27.90 13.63
CA ILE A 272 -11.80 -29.16 14.03
C ILE A 272 -11.87 -29.30 15.55
N ALA A 273 -12.26 -30.47 16.03
CA ALA A 273 -12.27 -30.77 17.44
C ALA A 273 -10.83 -30.76 17.99
N SER A 274 -10.63 -30.05 19.10
CA SER A 274 -9.35 -29.86 19.78
C SER A 274 -9.51 -30.13 21.29
N GLU A 275 -8.37 -30.33 21.96
CA GLU A 275 -8.37 -30.30 23.43
C GLU A 275 -8.35 -28.85 23.89
N ILE A 276 -9.31 -28.52 24.76
CA ILE A 276 -9.48 -27.20 25.38
C ILE A 276 -9.45 -27.36 26.90
N ASN A 277 -9.28 -26.25 27.63
CA ASN A 277 -9.43 -26.27 29.07
C ASN A 277 -10.85 -26.74 29.46
N GLY A 278 -10.92 -27.92 30.10
CA GLY A 278 -12.18 -28.57 30.47
C GLY A 278 -12.59 -29.76 29.59
N GLY A 279 -11.82 -30.15 28.57
CA GLY A 279 -12.02 -31.40 27.83
C GLY A 279 -11.91 -31.24 26.32
N LYS A 280 -12.83 -31.87 25.57
CA LYS A 280 -12.89 -31.74 24.12
C LYS A 280 -13.85 -30.63 23.72
N GLY A 281 -13.45 -29.82 22.74
CA GLY A 281 -14.30 -28.78 22.19
C GLY A 281 -13.80 -28.28 20.84
N TYR A 282 -14.33 -27.13 20.44
CA TYR A 282 -14.05 -26.50 19.15
C TYR A 282 -13.65 -25.06 19.37
N VAL A 283 -12.42 -24.70 19.01
CA VAL A 283 -11.94 -23.31 19.05
C VAL A 283 -12.55 -22.55 17.89
N VAL A 284 -13.35 -21.54 18.18
CA VAL A 284 -14.01 -20.70 17.18
C VAL A 284 -13.05 -19.65 16.62
N GLY A 285 -12.19 -19.13 17.48
CA GLY A 285 -11.21 -18.12 17.11
C GLY A 285 -10.52 -17.52 18.33
N THR A 286 -9.49 -16.76 18.02
CA THR A 286 -8.65 -16.04 18.98
C THR A 286 -8.82 -14.55 18.73
N TYR A 287 -9.02 -13.79 19.81
CA TYR A 287 -9.33 -12.36 19.81
C TYR A 287 -8.33 -11.59 20.68
N PHE A 288 -8.20 -10.29 20.45
CA PHE A 288 -7.24 -9.44 21.17
C PHE A 288 -7.90 -8.59 22.27
N SER A 289 -9.23 -8.47 22.25
CA SER A 289 -10.03 -7.78 23.25
C SER A 289 -10.97 -8.75 23.96
N TYR A 290 -10.94 -8.75 25.29
CA TYR A 290 -11.84 -9.56 26.11
C TYR A 290 -13.32 -9.22 25.83
N ASP A 291 -13.62 -7.94 25.64
CA ASP A 291 -14.99 -7.49 25.38
C ASP A 291 -15.51 -8.02 24.03
N PHE A 292 -14.63 -8.08 23.03
CA PHE A 292 -14.93 -8.67 21.72
C PHE A 292 -15.11 -10.19 21.83
N ALA A 293 -14.21 -10.89 22.52
CA ALA A 293 -14.35 -12.33 22.81
C ALA A 293 -15.66 -12.63 23.56
N GLN A 294 -16.08 -11.74 24.47
CA GLN A 294 -17.33 -11.87 25.21
C GLN A 294 -18.56 -11.68 24.31
N MET A 295 -18.53 -10.71 23.39
CA MET A 295 -19.59 -10.54 22.39
C MET A 295 -19.75 -11.80 21.54
N VAL A 296 -18.64 -12.33 21.01
CA VAL A 296 -18.65 -13.58 20.23
C VAL A 296 -19.17 -14.75 21.07
N SER A 297 -18.71 -14.87 22.32
CA SER A 297 -19.18 -15.92 23.24
C SER A 297 -20.69 -15.84 23.49
N LYS A 298 -21.24 -14.63 23.69
CA LYS A 298 -22.69 -14.42 23.87
C LYS A 298 -23.49 -14.86 22.64
N LYS A 299 -22.97 -14.64 21.43
CA LYS A 299 -23.60 -15.08 20.18
C LYS A 299 -23.76 -16.61 20.12
N TYR A 300 -22.78 -17.39 20.55
CA TYR A 300 -22.92 -18.85 20.57
C TYR A 300 -23.76 -19.35 21.75
N ARG A 301 -23.67 -18.69 22.91
CA ARG A 301 -24.52 -19.00 24.05
C ARG A 301 -26.01 -18.76 23.76
N SER A 302 -26.36 -17.79 22.91
CA SER A 302 -27.75 -17.58 22.50
C SER A 302 -28.32 -18.73 21.65
N LEU A 303 -27.45 -19.56 21.06
CA LEU A 303 -27.79 -20.80 20.36
C LEU A 303 -27.82 -22.02 21.31
N ASN A 304 -27.79 -21.80 22.63
CA ASN A 304 -27.70 -22.83 23.67
C ASN A 304 -26.43 -23.69 23.62
N LEU A 305 -25.36 -23.18 23.00
CA LEU A 305 -24.05 -23.83 23.01
C LEU A 305 -23.27 -23.40 24.24
N PHE A 306 -22.68 -24.35 24.96
CA PHE A 306 -21.78 -24.01 26.06
C PHE A 306 -20.47 -23.45 25.47
N THR A 307 -20.19 -22.19 25.78
CA THR A 307 -19.02 -21.47 25.25
C THR A 307 -18.23 -20.87 26.39
N ALA A 308 -16.92 -21.10 26.39
CA ALA A 308 -15.97 -20.56 27.36
C ALA A 308 -15.00 -19.59 26.66
N ILE A 309 -14.43 -18.69 27.45
CA ILE A 309 -13.34 -17.80 27.01
C ILE A 309 -12.15 -18.20 27.86
N ASP A 310 -11.05 -18.51 27.20
CA ASP A 310 -9.77 -18.80 27.83
C ASP A 310 -8.79 -17.67 27.56
N THR A 311 -7.89 -17.40 28.51
CA THR A 311 -6.86 -16.38 28.35
C THR A 311 -5.56 -17.06 27.98
N LEU A 312 -5.12 -16.85 26.75
CA LEU A 312 -3.81 -17.25 26.27
C LEU A 312 -2.83 -16.16 26.68
N HIS A 313 -2.09 -16.43 27.76
CA HIS A 313 -1.04 -15.53 28.19
C HIS A 313 0.11 -15.53 27.19
N ALA A 314 0.58 -14.34 26.85
CA ALA A 314 1.85 -14.14 26.19
C ALA A 314 2.94 -14.87 26.97
N GLU A 315 3.56 -15.90 26.40
CA GLU A 315 4.76 -16.49 27.01
C GLU A 315 5.84 -15.40 27.02
N SER A 316 6.20 -14.92 28.21
CA SER A 316 7.36 -14.06 28.40
C SER A 316 8.59 -14.83 27.95
N ALA A 317 9.14 -14.48 26.80
CA ALA A 317 10.46 -14.94 26.39
C ALA A 317 11.47 -14.49 27.47
N GLU A 318 12.00 -15.45 28.24
CA GLU A 318 13.19 -15.25 29.08
C GLU A 318 14.44 -15.01 28.22
#